data_AF-A0A4R0R9M9-F1
#
_entry.id   AF-A0A4R0R9M9-F1
#
_cell.length_a   1.000
_cell.length_b   1.000
_cell.length_c   1.000
_cell.angle_alpha   90.00
_cell.angle_beta   90.00
_cell.angle_gamma   90.00
#
_symmetry.space_group_name_H-M   'P 1'
#
loop_
_entity.id
_entity.type
_entity.pdbx_description
1 polymer ?
#
loop_
_entity_poly.entity_id
_entity_poly.type
_entity_poly.pdbx_seq_one_letter_code
_entity_poly.pdbx_strand_id
1 'polypeptide(L)'
;MAPAVLDVGCGSGRWAIDMAKEFPHCDVVGVDLAPPRIEGELPANCRFEIDDANLGFAHYRNSFDVIQARAVSSGVRDYPHFLSDLAEVLRPGGVLLLGDGDMSVFDEDKQPIAYAEEGQPGFSWTQRMFFAAYNAMKNKGGSVDSPSMNPTWLRAIDSLTDVGWHKVFVPMGPWRYHSERERVVAEMMRANAVSFISGMGPLLLSEGYLPEFVARLQREAIDELRPAADLRKAKEVLGDDEEGSDAMWGSQAGFGTLAKGVQTFSVPAVADPTAFLRLHTDDHADPSCRIKIKHGTTTLAFRFQGGVIVAVDSRATAGSYIASGTVRKVIEINPYLLGTMAGTAADCQYWETYLGIQCRLHELRNRERISVAAASKYLSNLVYSYKGMGLGMGTMICGWDKTGPQIFYVDADGTRLKGNLFSVGSGSTFAYGVLDQGYRWDLTDDEAQELGRRSIYAAGHRDAYSGNTINLYHVKEDGWKFIGNYDVSKMHYDGPNGNDGYGYELRVEGRSSANPPAAAPEVAVQA
;
A
#
# COMPACT_ATOMS: atom_id res chain seq x y z
N MET A 1 -33.45 -19.51 2.95
CA MET A 1 -32.11 -19.02 2.61
C MET A 1 -31.41 -18.63 3.89
N ALA A 2 -30.07 -18.61 3.94
CA ALA A 2 -29.37 -18.03 5.08
C ALA A 2 -29.71 -16.52 5.16
N PRO A 3 -29.86 -15.95 6.37
CA PRO A 3 -29.99 -14.51 6.52
C PRO A 3 -28.80 -13.79 5.89
N ALA A 4 -29.01 -12.64 5.26
CA ALA A 4 -27.96 -11.94 4.54
C ALA A 4 -27.97 -10.43 4.83
N VAL A 5 -26.76 -9.86 4.94
CA VAL A 5 -26.52 -8.45 5.23
C VAL A 5 -25.69 -7.81 4.12
N LEU A 6 -26.10 -6.62 3.65
CA LEU A 6 -25.36 -5.82 2.68
C LEU A 6 -24.91 -4.50 3.33
N ASP A 7 -23.61 -4.20 3.25
CA ASP A 7 -22.99 -2.94 3.66
C ASP A 7 -22.58 -2.16 2.39
N VAL A 8 -23.36 -1.14 2.02
CA VAL A 8 -23.12 -0.33 0.82
C VAL A 8 -22.28 0.89 1.15
N GLY A 9 -21.14 1.04 0.46
CA GLY A 9 -20.11 1.98 0.84
C GLY A 9 -19.36 1.52 2.08
N CYS A 10 -18.93 0.26 2.11
CA CYS A 10 -18.37 -0.36 3.32
C CYS A 10 -17.05 0.28 3.81
N GLY A 11 -16.37 1.08 2.98
CA GLY A 11 -15.17 1.82 3.35
C GLY A 11 -14.03 0.91 3.82
N SER A 12 -13.73 0.93 5.12
CA SER A 12 -12.70 0.06 5.72
C SER A 12 -13.15 -1.39 5.88
N GLY A 13 -14.44 -1.69 5.67
CA GLY A 13 -15.03 -3.03 5.81
C GLY A 13 -15.23 -3.47 7.26
N ARG A 14 -14.88 -2.65 8.25
CA ARG A 14 -14.89 -3.05 9.67
C ARG A 14 -16.30 -3.37 10.19
N TRP A 15 -17.31 -2.61 9.78
CA TRP A 15 -18.70 -2.88 10.16
C TRP A 15 -19.17 -4.24 9.62
N ALA A 16 -18.95 -4.52 8.34
CA ALA A 16 -19.25 -5.82 7.74
C ALA A 16 -18.53 -6.98 8.46
N ILE A 17 -17.26 -6.81 8.83
CA ILE A 17 -16.50 -7.81 9.59
C ILE A 17 -17.10 -8.03 10.98
N ASP A 18 -17.44 -6.96 11.69
CA ASP A 18 -18.00 -7.04 13.05
C ASP A 18 -19.38 -7.70 13.01
N MET A 19 -20.21 -7.36 12.02
CA MET A 19 -21.49 -8.04 11.76
C MET A 19 -21.31 -9.53 11.46
N ALA A 20 -20.30 -9.89 10.65
CA ALA A 20 -20.05 -11.29 10.33
C ALA A 20 -19.58 -12.10 11.55
N LYS A 21 -18.79 -11.48 12.45
CA LYS A 21 -18.35 -12.07 13.73
C LYS A 21 -19.50 -12.21 14.72
N GLU A 22 -20.34 -11.20 14.84
CA GLU A 22 -21.48 -11.19 15.77
C GLU A 22 -22.58 -12.15 15.30
N PHE A 23 -22.78 -12.27 13.98
CA PHE A 23 -23.77 -13.16 13.38
C PHE A 23 -23.14 -14.18 12.41
N PRO A 24 -22.46 -15.23 12.91
CA PRO A 24 -21.76 -16.22 12.07
C PRO A 24 -22.65 -17.04 11.13
N HIS A 25 -23.97 -17.00 11.34
CA HIS A 25 -24.97 -17.70 10.53
C HIS A 25 -25.51 -16.83 9.38
N CYS A 26 -25.14 -15.54 9.33
CA CYS A 26 -25.53 -14.61 8.28
C CYS A 26 -24.44 -14.54 7.20
N ASP A 27 -24.83 -14.42 5.94
CA ASP A 27 -23.93 -14.07 4.84
C ASP A 27 -23.78 -12.54 4.76
N VAL A 28 -22.57 -12.02 4.93
CA VAL A 28 -22.31 -10.58 4.96
C VAL A 28 -21.51 -10.16 3.74
N VAL A 29 -22.02 -9.15 3.04
CA VAL A 29 -21.44 -8.60 1.82
C VAL A 29 -21.17 -7.13 2.01
N GLY A 30 -19.91 -6.71 1.90
CA GLY A 30 -19.57 -5.30 1.80
C GLY A 30 -19.32 -4.91 0.35
N VAL A 31 -19.94 -3.82 -0.10
CA VAL A 31 -19.73 -3.25 -1.43
C VAL A 31 -19.10 -1.89 -1.31
N ASP A 32 -18.05 -1.63 -2.09
CA ASP A 32 -17.47 -0.29 -2.22
C ASP A 32 -16.80 -0.12 -3.61
N LEU A 33 -16.56 1.13 -4.01
CA LEU A 33 -15.84 1.47 -5.24
C LEU A 33 -14.36 1.05 -5.19
N ALA A 34 -13.83 0.88 -3.98
CA ALA A 34 -12.47 0.43 -3.74
C ALA A 34 -12.44 -0.69 -2.69
N PRO A 35 -11.49 -1.63 -2.78
CA PRO A 35 -11.42 -2.71 -1.82
C PRO A 35 -11.09 -2.18 -0.40
N PRO A 36 -11.75 -2.68 0.65
CA PRO A 36 -11.44 -2.32 2.03
C PRO A 36 -10.04 -2.80 2.43
N ARG A 37 -9.38 -2.04 3.30
CA ARG A 37 -8.12 -2.45 3.93
C ARG A 37 -8.40 -3.32 5.14
N ILE A 38 -8.32 -4.63 4.95
CA ILE A 38 -8.59 -5.61 5.99
C ILE A 38 -7.27 -6.07 6.61
N GLU A 39 -7.17 -5.94 7.93
CA GLU A 39 -6.05 -6.49 8.70
C GLU A 39 -6.50 -7.82 9.32
N GLY A 40 -5.79 -8.90 9.01
CA GLY A 40 -6.06 -10.24 9.55
C GLY A 40 -6.97 -11.12 8.69
N GLU A 41 -7.38 -12.25 9.25
CA GLU A 41 -8.25 -13.22 8.57
C GLU A 41 -9.70 -12.73 8.53
N LEU A 42 -10.30 -12.85 7.34
CA LEU A 42 -11.70 -12.51 7.10
C LEU A 42 -12.61 -13.66 7.60
N PRO A 43 -13.71 -13.37 8.32
CA PRO A 43 -14.69 -14.39 8.67
C PRO A 43 -15.20 -15.12 7.41
N ALA A 44 -15.38 -16.44 7.49
CA ALA A 44 -15.76 -17.27 6.35
C ALA A 44 -17.13 -16.90 5.74
N ASN A 45 -17.99 -16.21 6.51
CA ASN A 45 -19.30 -15.71 6.13
C ASN A 45 -19.30 -14.22 5.73
N CYS A 46 -18.12 -13.62 5.51
CA CYS A 46 -17.96 -12.25 5.09
C CYS A 46 -17.23 -12.20 3.74
N ARG A 47 -17.73 -11.41 2.79
CA ARG A 47 -17.02 -11.11 1.55
C ARG A 47 -17.14 -9.63 1.18
N PHE A 48 -16.21 -9.18 0.35
CA PHE A 48 -16.19 -7.83 -0.17
C PHE A 48 -16.17 -7.82 -1.68
N GLU A 49 -16.95 -6.93 -2.25
CA GLU A 49 -17.13 -6.79 -3.68
C GLU A 49 -16.86 -5.36 -4.10
N ILE A 50 -16.19 -5.21 -5.25
CA ILE A 50 -15.92 -3.91 -5.83
C ILE A 50 -17.07 -3.64 -6.80
N ASP A 51 -17.95 -2.71 -6.44
CA ASP A 51 -19.09 -2.34 -7.25
C ASP A 51 -19.45 -0.86 -7.08
N ASP A 52 -20.06 -0.28 -8.12
CA ASP A 52 -20.48 1.11 -8.14
C ASP A 52 -21.98 1.20 -7.87
N ALA A 53 -22.33 1.73 -6.70
CA ALA A 53 -23.71 1.97 -6.28
C ALA A 53 -24.52 2.84 -7.27
N ASN A 54 -23.87 3.62 -8.13
CA ASN A 54 -24.55 4.40 -9.18
C ASN A 54 -25.04 3.54 -10.36
N LEU A 55 -24.57 2.30 -10.50
CA LEU A 55 -24.99 1.37 -11.55
C LEU A 55 -26.19 0.50 -11.13
N GLY A 56 -26.53 0.54 -9.84
CA GLY A 56 -27.62 -0.22 -9.25
C GLY A 56 -27.27 -1.68 -8.96
N PHE A 57 -28.17 -2.32 -8.22
CA PHE A 57 -27.99 -3.62 -7.57
C PHE A 57 -29.01 -4.64 -8.07
N ALA A 58 -29.42 -4.54 -9.34
CA ALA A 58 -30.41 -5.45 -9.92
C ALA A 58 -30.03 -6.94 -9.81
N HIS A 59 -28.73 -7.25 -9.76
CA HIS A 59 -28.20 -8.60 -9.56
C HIS A 59 -28.40 -9.14 -8.13
N TYR A 60 -28.77 -8.26 -7.19
CA TYR A 60 -29.05 -8.55 -5.79
C TYR A 60 -30.53 -8.47 -5.40
N ARG A 61 -31.44 -8.37 -6.37
CA ARG A 61 -32.89 -8.35 -6.09
C ARG A 61 -33.32 -9.46 -5.13
N ASN A 62 -34.11 -9.09 -4.11
CA ASN A 62 -34.62 -9.99 -3.07
C ASN A 62 -33.54 -10.86 -2.39
N SER A 63 -32.31 -10.35 -2.21
CA SER A 63 -31.19 -11.15 -1.72
C SER A 63 -30.84 -10.91 -0.26
N PHE A 64 -31.19 -9.77 0.32
CA PHE A 64 -30.72 -9.35 1.66
C PHE A 64 -31.86 -9.08 2.64
N ASP A 65 -31.63 -9.40 3.91
CA ASP A 65 -32.56 -9.13 5.01
C ASP A 65 -32.24 -7.81 5.72
N VAL A 66 -30.97 -7.38 5.70
CA VAL A 66 -30.55 -6.07 6.22
C VAL A 66 -29.63 -5.40 5.21
N ILE A 67 -29.90 -4.13 4.91
CA ILE A 67 -29.01 -3.28 4.12
C ILE A 67 -28.64 -2.08 4.97
N GLN A 68 -27.35 -1.75 5.04
CA GLN A 68 -26.86 -0.53 5.65
C GLN A 68 -26.12 0.30 4.62
N ALA A 69 -26.45 1.58 4.48
CA ALA A 69 -25.68 2.53 3.69
C ALA A 69 -25.38 3.78 4.52
N ARG A 70 -24.10 4.11 4.69
CA ARG A 70 -23.68 5.22 5.55
C ARG A 70 -22.61 6.07 4.88
N ALA A 71 -22.77 7.40 4.92
CA ALA A 71 -21.86 8.37 4.33
C ALA A 71 -21.63 8.16 2.81
N VAL A 72 -22.65 7.68 2.09
CA VAL A 72 -22.60 7.41 0.64
C VAL A 72 -23.14 8.57 -0.21
N SER A 73 -23.84 9.51 0.44
CA SER A 73 -24.55 10.64 -0.19
C SER A 73 -23.69 11.51 -1.13
N SER A 74 -22.42 11.71 -0.82
CA SER A 74 -21.50 12.49 -1.66
C SER A 74 -21.09 11.77 -2.95
N GLY A 75 -21.14 10.43 -2.97
CA GLY A 75 -20.74 9.60 -4.11
C GLY A 75 -21.90 9.12 -4.98
N VAL A 76 -23.15 9.29 -4.52
CA VAL A 76 -24.37 8.85 -5.23
C VAL A 76 -25.02 10.03 -5.95
N ARG A 77 -25.19 9.88 -7.26
CA ARG A 77 -25.74 10.95 -8.13
C ARG A 77 -27.26 11.04 -8.11
N ASP A 78 -27.93 9.90 -8.17
CA ASP A 78 -29.40 9.82 -8.12
C ASP A 78 -29.82 9.04 -6.86
N TYR A 79 -29.89 9.77 -5.75
CA TYR A 79 -30.20 9.17 -4.46
C TYR A 79 -31.62 8.59 -4.38
N PRO A 80 -32.68 9.23 -4.94
CA PRO A 80 -34.01 8.61 -5.00
C PRO A 80 -34.04 7.29 -5.76
N HIS A 81 -33.33 7.19 -6.89
CA HIS A 81 -33.21 5.93 -7.63
C HIS A 81 -32.44 4.89 -6.81
N PHE A 82 -31.32 5.28 -6.20
CA PHE A 82 -30.55 4.43 -5.30
C PHE A 82 -31.40 3.85 -4.15
N LEU A 83 -32.24 4.67 -3.51
CA LEU A 83 -33.15 4.20 -2.46
C LEU A 83 -34.18 3.19 -3.00
N SER A 84 -34.72 3.45 -4.19
CA SER A 84 -35.68 2.54 -4.84
C SER A 84 -35.03 1.19 -5.17
N ASP A 85 -33.80 1.22 -5.65
CA ASP A 85 -33.02 0.03 -5.98
C ASP A 85 -32.66 -0.78 -4.72
N LEU A 86 -32.22 -0.14 -3.62
CA LEU A 86 -32.01 -0.83 -2.34
C LEU A 86 -33.30 -1.47 -1.80
N ALA A 87 -34.46 -0.84 -2.02
CA ALA A 87 -35.74 -1.42 -1.64
C ALA A 87 -36.10 -2.67 -2.46
N GLU A 88 -35.65 -2.80 -3.72
CA GLU A 88 -35.80 -4.01 -4.54
C GLU A 88 -34.80 -5.11 -4.17
N VAL A 89 -33.64 -4.74 -3.63
CA VAL A 89 -32.60 -5.65 -3.12
C VAL A 89 -33.05 -6.34 -1.83
N LEU A 90 -33.84 -5.65 -1.00
CA LEU A 90 -34.39 -6.20 0.22
C LEU A 90 -35.35 -7.37 -0.07
N ARG A 91 -35.22 -8.42 0.73
CA ARG A 91 -36.24 -9.46 0.87
C ARG A 91 -37.50 -8.88 1.53
N PRO A 92 -38.69 -9.47 1.29
CA PRO A 92 -39.89 -9.11 2.03
C PRO A 92 -39.67 -9.20 3.55
N GLY A 93 -39.90 -8.11 4.26
CA GLY A 93 -39.66 -8.00 5.72
C GLY A 93 -38.24 -7.57 6.11
N GLY A 94 -37.37 -7.27 5.14
CA GLY A 94 -36.02 -6.77 5.41
C GLY A 94 -35.97 -5.31 5.86
N VAL A 95 -34.82 -4.90 6.37
CA VAL A 95 -34.59 -3.59 7.01
C VAL A 95 -33.52 -2.80 6.26
N LEU A 96 -33.83 -1.55 5.91
CA LEU A 96 -32.87 -0.58 5.37
C LEU A 96 -32.45 0.40 6.47
N LEU A 97 -31.14 0.51 6.72
CA LEU A 97 -30.54 1.43 7.66
C LEU A 97 -29.72 2.47 6.90
N LEU A 98 -30.02 3.75 7.09
CA LEU A 98 -29.30 4.86 6.46
C LEU A 98 -28.70 5.79 7.51
N GLY A 99 -27.50 6.30 7.22
CA GLY A 99 -26.88 7.34 8.03
C GLY A 99 -25.99 8.25 7.21
N ASP A 100 -26.28 9.55 7.18
CA ASP A 100 -25.45 10.52 6.47
C ASP A 100 -25.22 11.75 7.35
N GLY A 101 -24.09 12.42 7.14
CA GLY A 101 -23.77 13.68 7.80
C GLY A 101 -24.45 14.85 7.10
N ASP A 102 -25.13 15.70 7.87
CA ASP A 102 -25.61 17.00 7.40
C ASP A 102 -24.44 18.01 7.44
N MET A 103 -24.18 18.67 6.30
CA MET A 103 -23.12 19.68 6.20
C MET A 103 -23.52 21.05 6.75
N SER A 104 -24.76 21.20 7.21
CA SER A 104 -25.23 22.42 7.86
C SER A 104 -24.58 22.58 9.24
N VAL A 105 -24.01 23.75 9.51
CA VAL A 105 -23.45 24.09 10.83
C VAL A 105 -24.52 24.78 11.68
N PHE A 106 -24.61 24.40 12.94
CA PHE A 106 -25.59 24.90 13.91
C PHE A 106 -24.89 25.53 15.11
N ASP A 107 -25.54 26.51 15.72
CA ASP A 107 -25.13 27.10 16.99
C ASP A 107 -25.58 26.27 18.22
N GLU A 108 -25.38 26.85 19.40
CA GLU A 108 -25.67 26.22 20.69
C GLU A 108 -27.15 25.96 20.95
N ASP A 109 -27.99 26.80 20.35
CA ASP A 109 -29.45 26.72 20.38
C ASP A 109 -30.00 25.87 19.22
N LYS A 110 -29.10 25.17 18.50
CA LYS A 110 -29.41 24.32 17.34
C LYS A 110 -30.05 25.09 16.20
N GLN A 111 -29.78 26.39 16.10
CA GLN A 111 -30.19 27.20 14.97
C GLN A 111 -29.10 27.16 13.88
N PRO A 112 -29.48 27.08 12.60
CA PRO A 112 -28.51 27.05 11.51
C PRO A 112 -27.74 28.38 11.45
N ILE A 113 -26.42 28.29 11.38
CA ILE A 113 -25.56 29.47 11.25
C ILE A 113 -25.67 29.98 9.81
N ALA A 114 -26.20 31.18 9.64
CA ALA A 114 -26.33 31.80 8.32
C ALA A 114 -24.96 32.10 7.70
N TYR A 115 -24.88 32.06 6.38
CA TYR A 115 -23.70 32.54 5.67
C TYR A 115 -23.56 34.05 5.86
N ALA A 116 -22.39 34.49 6.31
CA ALA A 116 -22.04 35.91 6.46
C ALA A 116 -20.71 36.20 5.77
N GLU A 117 -20.52 37.43 5.30
CA GLU A 117 -19.23 37.84 4.73
C GLU A 117 -18.20 38.13 5.82
N GLU A 118 -16.92 38.03 5.46
CA GLU A 118 -15.83 38.32 6.38
C GLU A 118 -15.93 39.77 6.90
N GLY A 119 -15.93 39.92 8.23
CA GLY A 119 -16.10 41.22 8.90
C GLY A 119 -17.54 41.57 9.28
N GLN A 120 -18.54 40.80 8.86
CA GLN A 120 -19.93 40.96 9.30
C GLN A 120 -20.19 40.22 10.62
N PRO A 121 -21.14 40.68 11.46
CA PRO A 121 -21.57 39.94 12.65
C PRO A 121 -22.05 38.52 12.29
N GLY A 122 -21.63 37.52 13.06
CA GLY A 122 -22.00 36.12 12.83
C GLY A 122 -21.13 35.38 11.80
N PHE A 123 -20.06 35.99 11.30
CA PHE A 123 -19.09 35.31 10.44
C PHE A 123 -18.38 34.15 11.17
N SER A 124 -18.26 33.01 10.48
CA SER A 124 -17.46 31.85 10.89
C SER A 124 -16.73 31.26 9.70
N TRP A 125 -15.42 31.05 9.84
CA TRP A 125 -14.57 30.33 8.91
C TRP A 125 -14.96 28.87 8.80
N THR A 126 -15.34 28.20 9.89
CA THR A 126 -15.87 26.83 9.86
C THR A 126 -17.12 26.77 8.99
N GLN A 127 -18.09 27.66 9.19
CA GLN A 127 -19.29 27.67 8.35
C GLN A 127 -18.98 27.99 6.89
N ARG A 128 -18.05 28.91 6.63
CA ARG A 128 -17.61 29.22 5.26
C ARG A 128 -16.97 28.02 4.57
N MET A 129 -16.16 27.24 5.29
CA MET A 129 -15.55 26.02 4.78
C MET A 129 -16.58 24.94 4.44
N PHE A 130 -17.50 24.66 5.37
CA PHE A 130 -18.57 23.68 5.14
C PHE A 130 -19.50 24.09 4.01
N PHE A 131 -19.84 25.39 3.90
CA PHE A 131 -20.61 25.92 2.78
C PHE A 131 -19.88 25.80 1.44
N ALA A 132 -18.58 26.11 1.40
CA ALA A 132 -17.78 25.94 0.18
C ALA A 132 -17.71 24.47 -0.24
N ALA A 133 -17.49 23.56 0.71
CA ALA A 133 -17.44 22.12 0.48
C ALA A 133 -18.79 21.58 -0.01
N TYR A 134 -19.90 22.00 0.63
CA TYR A 134 -21.27 21.66 0.21
C TYR A 134 -21.52 22.02 -1.26
N ASN A 135 -21.21 23.26 -1.65
CA ASN A 135 -21.42 23.71 -3.04
C ASN A 135 -20.53 22.95 -4.02
N ALA A 136 -19.26 22.73 -3.68
CA ALA A 136 -18.34 21.97 -4.51
C ALA A 136 -18.81 20.52 -4.76
N MET A 137 -19.31 19.86 -3.72
CA MET A 137 -19.85 18.49 -3.85
C MET A 137 -21.14 18.47 -4.67
N LYS A 138 -22.03 19.43 -4.44
CA LYS A 138 -23.28 19.56 -5.20
C LYS A 138 -23.02 19.81 -6.69
N ASN A 139 -22.04 20.65 -7.03
CA ASN A 139 -21.63 20.90 -8.41
C ASN A 139 -21.11 19.65 -9.13
N LYS A 140 -20.47 18.72 -8.40
CA LYS A 140 -20.02 17.43 -8.94
C LYS A 140 -21.11 16.37 -9.01
N GLY A 141 -22.36 16.72 -8.68
CA GLY A 141 -23.53 15.84 -8.75
C GLY A 141 -23.73 14.97 -7.52
N GLY A 142 -23.09 15.27 -6.38
CA GLY A 142 -23.35 14.56 -5.13
C GLY A 142 -24.71 14.95 -4.52
N SER A 143 -25.45 13.97 -4.02
CA SER A 143 -26.76 14.16 -3.37
C SER A 143 -26.62 14.58 -1.90
N VAL A 144 -25.90 15.67 -1.65
CA VAL A 144 -25.55 16.16 -0.32
C VAL A 144 -26.73 16.63 0.53
N ASP A 145 -27.89 16.85 -0.09
CA ASP A 145 -29.16 17.19 0.58
C ASP A 145 -29.92 15.94 1.09
N SER A 146 -29.43 14.74 0.77
CA SER A 146 -30.08 13.48 1.13
C SER A 146 -30.39 13.33 2.62
N PRO A 147 -29.56 13.74 3.61
CA PRO A 147 -29.93 13.58 5.01
C PRO A 147 -31.26 14.26 5.36
N SER A 148 -31.55 15.41 4.75
CA SER A 148 -32.78 16.17 4.98
C SER A 148 -33.96 15.63 4.17
N MET A 149 -33.69 15.00 3.03
CA MET A 149 -34.71 14.52 2.09
C MET A 149 -35.08 13.04 2.27
N ASN A 150 -34.22 12.24 2.90
CA ASN A 150 -34.43 10.81 3.13
C ASN A 150 -35.79 10.48 3.73
N PRO A 151 -36.31 11.19 4.76
CA PRO A 151 -37.64 10.89 5.31
C PRO A 151 -38.75 11.02 4.26
N THR A 152 -38.62 11.95 3.32
CA THR A 152 -39.59 12.18 2.25
C THR A 152 -39.46 11.11 1.16
N TRP A 153 -38.23 10.84 0.71
CA TRP A 153 -37.98 9.87 -0.37
C TRP A 153 -38.28 8.43 0.05
N LEU A 154 -37.92 8.04 1.28
CA LEU A 154 -38.23 6.70 1.79
C LEU A 154 -39.73 6.45 1.88
N ARG A 155 -40.52 7.45 2.29
CA ARG A 155 -41.99 7.35 2.35
C ARG A 155 -42.65 7.29 0.96
N ALA A 156 -41.94 7.68 -0.09
CA ALA A 156 -42.44 7.60 -1.46
C ALA A 156 -42.23 6.19 -2.07
N ILE A 157 -41.52 5.29 -1.39
CA ILE A 157 -41.28 3.93 -1.85
C ILE A 157 -42.32 3.01 -1.19
N ASP A 158 -43.30 2.56 -1.97
CA ASP A 158 -44.47 1.80 -1.48
C ASP A 158 -44.11 0.50 -0.74
N SER A 159 -42.96 -0.11 -1.04
CA SER A 159 -42.50 -1.34 -0.38
C SER A 159 -41.93 -1.11 1.03
N LEU A 160 -41.59 0.13 1.39
CA LEU A 160 -41.07 0.49 2.71
C LEU A 160 -42.21 1.00 3.59
N THR A 161 -42.62 0.18 4.57
CA THR A 161 -43.86 0.41 5.34
C THR A 161 -43.64 1.03 6.72
N ASP A 162 -42.46 0.84 7.33
CA ASP A 162 -42.10 1.37 8.65
C ASP A 162 -40.90 2.34 8.56
N VAL A 163 -41.18 3.57 8.12
CA VAL A 163 -40.16 4.60 7.89
C VAL A 163 -40.01 5.50 9.11
N GLY A 164 -38.95 5.27 9.89
CA GLY A 164 -38.51 6.12 11.00
C GLY A 164 -37.32 7.01 10.63
N TRP A 165 -37.17 8.16 11.30
CA TRP A 165 -35.97 8.99 11.20
C TRP A 165 -35.70 9.74 12.52
N HIS A 166 -34.43 10.05 12.76
CA HIS A 166 -34.00 10.85 13.90
C HIS A 166 -32.78 11.70 13.52
N LYS A 167 -32.74 12.96 13.95
CA LYS A 167 -31.57 13.85 13.80
C LYS A 167 -30.87 14.00 15.13
N VAL A 168 -29.59 13.65 15.14
CA VAL A 168 -28.70 13.81 16.30
C VAL A 168 -27.79 15.01 16.04
N PHE A 169 -27.73 15.93 17.00
CA PHE A 169 -26.78 17.04 16.97
C PHE A 169 -25.53 16.63 17.73
N VAL A 170 -24.36 16.79 17.11
CA VAL A 170 -23.07 16.44 17.70
C VAL A 170 -22.21 17.70 17.81
N PRO A 171 -21.76 18.09 19.01
CA PRO A 171 -20.94 19.29 19.17
C PRO A 171 -19.58 19.14 18.47
N MET A 172 -19.14 20.18 17.78
CA MET A 172 -17.87 20.21 17.03
C MET A 172 -16.89 21.27 17.57
N GLY A 173 -17.41 22.42 18.00
CA GLY A 173 -16.65 23.52 18.58
C GLY A 173 -16.23 23.30 20.04
N PRO A 174 -15.50 24.25 20.65
CA PRO A 174 -15.13 24.22 22.06
C PRO A 174 -16.31 24.58 22.97
N TRP A 175 -17.27 23.65 23.07
CA TRP A 175 -18.51 23.79 23.82
C TRP A 175 -18.35 23.46 25.32
N ARG A 176 -19.27 23.96 26.15
CA ARG A 176 -19.47 23.45 27.51
C ARG A 176 -20.25 22.14 27.43
N TYR A 177 -19.66 21.06 27.95
CA TYR A 177 -20.29 19.74 27.93
C TYR A 177 -21.11 19.48 29.18
N HIS A 178 -22.26 18.84 29.02
CA HIS A 178 -23.17 18.48 30.11
C HIS A 178 -22.89 17.08 30.68
N SER A 179 -22.10 16.27 29.97
CA SER A 179 -21.66 14.95 30.44
C SER A 179 -20.30 14.57 29.87
N GLU A 180 -19.64 13.62 30.54
CA GLU A 180 -18.38 13.05 30.06
C GLU A 180 -18.54 12.33 28.72
N ARG A 181 -19.66 11.63 28.51
CA ARG A 181 -19.97 10.99 27.23
C ARG A 181 -20.10 12.01 26.10
N GLU A 182 -20.78 13.13 26.35
CA GLU A 182 -20.93 14.20 25.36
C GLU A 182 -19.59 14.86 25.04
N ARG A 183 -18.72 15.05 26.04
CA ARG A 183 -17.35 15.55 25.86
C ARG A 183 -16.55 14.66 24.90
N VAL A 184 -16.51 13.35 25.16
CA VAL A 184 -15.78 12.38 24.33
C VAL A 184 -16.32 12.37 22.89
N VAL A 185 -17.64 12.32 22.72
CA VAL A 185 -18.26 12.33 21.38
C VAL A 185 -17.95 13.64 20.64
N ALA A 186 -17.94 14.77 21.35
CA ALA A 186 -17.62 16.07 20.76
C ALA A 186 -16.14 16.19 20.37
N GLU A 187 -15.23 15.67 21.19
CA GLU A 187 -13.79 15.61 20.87
C GLU A 187 -13.54 14.76 19.60
N MET A 188 -14.21 13.61 19.48
CA MET A 188 -14.16 12.77 18.28
C MET A 188 -14.72 13.50 17.05
N MET A 189 -15.88 14.16 17.17
CA MET A 189 -16.48 14.90 16.07
C MET A 189 -15.62 16.08 15.62
N ARG A 190 -14.97 16.77 16.56
CA ARG A 190 -14.01 17.83 16.25
C ARG A 190 -12.82 17.29 15.47
N ALA A 191 -12.24 16.15 15.88
CA ALA A 191 -11.15 15.52 15.15
C ALA A 191 -11.57 15.17 13.71
N ASN A 192 -12.77 14.60 13.54
CA ASN A 192 -13.35 14.31 12.24
C ASN A 192 -13.53 15.57 11.38
N ALA A 193 -14.04 16.66 11.97
CA ALA A 193 -14.21 17.93 11.26
C ALA A 193 -12.86 18.54 10.82
N VAL A 194 -11.84 18.50 11.66
CA VAL A 194 -10.49 18.96 11.31
C VAL A 194 -9.91 18.13 10.15
N SER A 195 -10.08 16.80 10.20
CA SER A 195 -9.67 15.89 9.13
C SER A 195 -10.41 16.19 7.82
N PHE A 196 -11.72 16.38 7.89
CA PHE A 196 -12.56 16.77 6.76
C PHE A 196 -12.09 18.09 6.14
N ILE A 197 -11.93 19.15 6.94
CA ILE A 197 -11.46 20.47 6.49
C ILE A 197 -10.10 20.35 5.78
N SER A 198 -9.18 19.57 6.36
CA SER A 198 -7.86 19.32 5.78
C SER A 198 -7.93 18.59 4.43
N GLY A 199 -8.89 17.67 4.28
CA GLY A 199 -9.12 16.91 3.06
C GLY A 199 -9.83 17.66 1.93
N MET A 200 -10.45 18.82 2.19
CA MET A 200 -11.21 19.55 1.16
C MET A 200 -10.36 20.32 0.16
N GLY A 201 -9.06 20.47 0.40
CA GLY A 201 -8.16 21.27 -0.43
C GLY A 201 -8.24 20.95 -1.93
N PRO A 202 -8.00 19.69 -2.36
CA PRO A 202 -8.06 19.30 -3.76
C PRO A 202 -9.42 19.53 -4.41
N LEU A 203 -10.52 19.31 -3.66
CA LEU A 203 -11.87 19.51 -4.16
C LEU A 203 -12.13 21.00 -4.45
N LEU A 204 -11.82 21.87 -3.49
CA LEU A 204 -12.01 23.32 -3.66
C LEU A 204 -11.12 23.88 -4.78
N LEU A 205 -9.86 23.43 -4.87
CA LEU A 205 -8.96 23.80 -5.97
C LEU A 205 -9.55 23.42 -7.34
N SER A 206 -10.16 22.24 -7.44
CA SER A 206 -10.77 21.79 -8.71
C SER A 206 -12.00 22.61 -9.13
N GLU A 207 -12.66 23.29 -8.18
CA GLU A 207 -13.76 24.23 -8.44
C GLU A 207 -13.26 25.66 -8.73
N GLY A 208 -11.93 25.86 -8.83
CA GLY A 208 -11.32 27.15 -9.19
C GLY A 208 -11.03 28.08 -8.02
N TYR A 209 -11.09 27.60 -6.77
CA TYR A 209 -10.63 28.39 -5.63
C TYR A 209 -9.11 28.58 -5.68
N LEU A 210 -8.63 29.77 -5.32
CA LEU A 210 -7.21 30.08 -5.31
C LEU A 210 -6.47 29.31 -4.19
N PRO A 211 -5.27 28.74 -4.45
CA PRO A 211 -4.54 27.95 -3.45
C PRO A 211 -4.29 28.69 -2.13
N GLU A 212 -3.91 29.97 -2.19
CA GLU A 212 -3.71 30.81 -1.02
C GLU A 212 -4.99 31.02 -0.21
N PHE A 213 -6.13 31.11 -0.89
CA PHE A 213 -7.42 31.24 -0.25
C PHE A 213 -7.85 29.92 0.40
N VAL A 214 -7.67 28.78 -0.28
CA VAL A 214 -7.96 27.46 0.28
C VAL A 214 -7.11 27.21 1.53
N ALA A 215 -5.81 27.51 1.48
CA ALA A 215 -4.91 27.36 2.62
C ALA A 215 -5.30 28.26 3.80
N ARG A 216 -5.74 29.50 3.52
CA ARG A 216 -6.28 30.40 4.54
C ARG A 216 -7.58 29.85 5.13
N LEU A 217 -8.54 29.48 4.29
CA LEU A 217 -9.84 28.94 4.69
C LEU A 217 -9.68 27.69 5.58
N GLN A 218 -8.78 26.78 5.22
CA GLN A 218 -8.46 25.60 6.04
C GLN A 218 -7.88 25.97 7.40
N ARG A 219 -6.86 26.83 7.42
CA ARG A 219 -6.19 27.26 8.66
C ARG A 219 -7.16 27.93 9.63
N GLU A 220 -7.89 28.94 9.15
CA GLU A 220 -8.79 29.72 10.00
C GLU A 220 -9.99 28.87 10.49
N ALA A 221 -10.53 28.00 9.64
CA ALA A 221 -11.61 27.09 10.03
C ALA A 221 -11.16 26.05 11.07
N ILE A 222 -9.92 25.57 10.98
CA ILE A 222 -9.34 24.67 11.99
C ILE A 222 -9.09 25.44 13.29
N ASP A 223 -8.61 26.69 13.21
CA ASP A 223 -8.36 27.51 14.39
C ASP A 223 -9.65 27.83 15.16
N GLU A 224 -10.78 28.06 14.48
CA GLU A 224 -12.10 28.21 15.13
C GLU A 224 -12.54 26.96 15.90
N LEU A 225 -12.12 25.77 15.47
CA LEU A 225 -12.45 24.51 16.13
C LEU A 225 -11.50 24.18 17.30
N ARG A 226 -10.38 24.89 17.47
CA ARG A 226 -9.41 24.63 18.55
C ARG A 226 -9.86 25.23 19.89
N PRO A 227 -9.77 24.48 21.01
CA PRO A 227 -10.06 25.06 22.33
C PRO A 227 -9.04 26.14 22.72
N ALA A 228 -9.53 27.27 23.25
CA ALA A 228 -8.73 28.46 23.59
C ALA A 228 -7.67 28.24 24.70
N ALA A 229 -7.79 27.16 25.48
CA ALA A 229 -6.84 26.78 26.50
C ALA A 229 -6.39 25.34 26.23
N ASP A 230 -5.29 25.14 25.50
CA ASP A 230 -4.40 23.96 25.64
C ASP A 230 -3.24 23.94 24.62
N LEU A 231 -2.62 25.08 24.33
CA LEU A 231 -1.41 25.13 23.48
C LEU A 231 -0.17 24.53 24.18
N ARG A 232 -0.22 24.35 25.51
CA ARG A 232 0.91 23.93 26.35
C ARG A 232 0.74 22.54 26.97
N LYS A 233 -0.49 22.16 27.36
CA LYS A 233 -0.81 20.86 27.96
C LYS A 233 -0.96 19.73 26.94
N ALA A 234 -1.45 20.00 25.73
CA ALA A 234 -1.57 18.99 24.68
C ALA A 234 -0.20 18.42 24.26
N LYS A 235 0.89 19.20 24.36
CA LYS A 235 2.26 18.74 24.11
C LYS A 235 2.86 17.89 25.24
N GLU A 236 2.29 17.94 26.45
CA GLU A 236 2.75 17.17 27.61
C GLU A 236 1.93 15.90 27.85
N VAL A 237 0.67 15.87 27.38
CA VAL A 237 -0.26 14.73 27.58
C VAL A 237 -0.25 13.75 26.40
N LEU A 238 -0.02 14.22 25.16
CA LEU A 238 0.09 13.37 23.97
C LEU A 238 1.53 12.86 23.79
N GLY A 239 1.95 11.96 24.67
CA GLY A 239 3.05 11.04 24.34
C GLY A 239 2.71 10.25 23.07
N ASP A 240 3.75 9.74 22.40
CA ASP A 240 3.77 9.08 21.08
C ASP A 240 2.96 7.76 20.97
N ASP A 241 1.74 7.70 21.49
CA ASP A 241 0.90 6.51 21.39
C ASP A 241 -0.21 6.70 20.34
N GLU A 242 0.05 6.11 19.17
CA GLU A 242 -0.91 5.69 18.15
C GLU A 242 -1.90 4.67 18.74
N GLU A 243 -2.85 5.07 19.60
CA GLU A 243 -3.91 4.12 19.98
C GLU A 243 -5.14 4.86 20.54
N GLY A 244 -5.93 5.46 19.65
CA GLY A 244 -7.26 5.95 20.00
C GLY A 244 -7.83 6.96 19.01
N SER A 245 -8.52 6.50 17.97
CA SER A 245 -9.70 7.20 17.39
C SER A 245 -10.29 6.59 16.10
N ASP A 246 -9.78 5.48 15.56
CA ASP A 246 -10.35 4.90 14.32
C ASP A 246 -11.69 4.15 14.51
N ALA A 247 -12.26 4.17 15.71
CA ALA A 247 -13.48 3.45 16.07
C ALA A 247 -14.58 4.42 16.52
N MET A 248 -15.39 4.94 15.58
CA MET A 248 -16.87 5.06 15.79
C MET A 248 -17.67 5.73 14.65
N TRP A 249 -17.07 6.26 13.59
CA TRP A 249 -17.87 6.80 12.48
C TRP A 249 -17.08 6.68 11.17
N GLY A 250 -17.39 5.66 10.38
CA GLY A 250 -16.59 5.26 9.23
C GLY A 250 -16.47 6.33 8.15
N SER A 251 -15.39 7.09 8.23
CA SER A 251 -14.82 7.91 7.18
C SER A 251 -13.83 7.09 6.35
N GLN A 252 -14.35 6.23 5.48
CA GLN A 252 -13.64 5.82 4.26
C GLN A 252 -14.56 5.80 3.03
N ALA A 253 -15.88 5.74 3.22
CA ALA A 253 -16.86 5.93 2.16
C ALA A 253 -16.93 7.42 1.75
N GLY A 254 -16.56 7.74 0.52
CA GLY A 254 -16.83 9.04 -0.13
C GLY A 254 -15.67 10.03 -0.28
N PHE A 255 -14.66 10.02 0.61
CA PHE A 255 -13.56 11.00 0.53
C PHE A 255 -12.17 10.41 0.30
N GLY A 256 -12.00 9.09 0.45
CA GLY A 256 -10.70 8.43 0.27
C GLY A 256 -10.26 8.29 -1.20
N THR A 257 -11.23 8.11 -2.11
CA THR A 257 -10.94 7.67 -3.50
C THR A 257 -10.44 8.80 -4.39
N LEU A 258 -10.80 10.05 -4.12
CA LEU A 258 -10.24 11.22 -4.80
C LEU A 258 -8.90 11.69 -4.21
N ALA A 259 -8.57 11.26 -2.99
CA ALA A 259 -7.41 11.75 -2.24
C ALA A 259 -6.22 10.77 -2.16
N LYS A 260 -6.40 9.46 -2.40
CA LYS A 260 -5.30 8.48 -2.33
C LYS A 260 -5.00 7.85 -3.69
N GLY A 261 -4.38 8.65 -4.56
CA GLY A 261 -3.44 8.11 -5.53
C GLY A 261 -2.22 7.59 -4.78
N VAL A 262 -1.90 6.31 -4.97
CA VAL A 262 -0.74 5.61 -4.37
C VAL A 262 -0.83 5.50 -2.82
N GLN A 263 -0.42 4.35 -2.27
CA GLN A 263 -0.31 4.20 -0.81
C GLN A 263 0.74 5.20 -0.30
N THR A 264 0.36 6.12 0.58
CA THR A 264 1.22 7.18 1.17
C THR A 264 1.63 6.83 2.60
N PHE A 265 2.92 6.97 2.94
CA PHE A 265 3.37 6.96 4.34
C PHE A 265 3.11 8.31 5.01
N SER A 266 2.84 8.30 6.32
CA SER A 266 2.84 9.51 7.13
C SER A 266 4.25 10.09 7.18
N VAL A 267 4.41 11.38 6.86
CA VAL A 267 5.70 12.06 6.88
C VAL A 267 5.79 13.02 8.08
N PRO A 268 6.99 13.24 8.66
CA PRO A 268 7.17 14.22 9.75
C PRO A 268 6.63 15.60 9.36
N ALA A 269 5.93 16.27 10.28
CA ALA A 269 5.36 17.60 10.09
C ALA A 269 6.41 18.71 10.19
N VAL A 270 7.41 18.67 9.31
CA VAL A 270 8.51 19.63 9.21
C VAL A 270 8.46 20.33 7.85
N ALA A 271 9.08 21.51 7.73
CA ALA A 271 8.99 22.33 6.52
C ALA A 271 9.47 21.62 5.24
N ASP A 272 10.48 20.76 5.38
CA ASP A 272 10.96 19.87 4.31
C ASP A 272 11.27 18.49 4.92
N PRO A 273 10.36 17.52 4.83
CA PRO A 273 10.55 16.17 5.35
C PRO A 273 11.74 15.43 4.73
N THR A 274 12.05 15.73 3.46
CA THR A 274 13.18 15.11 2.75
C THR A 274 14.51 15.64 3.28
N ALA A 275 14.64 16.96 3.43
CA ALA A 275 15.83 17.56 4.03
C ALA A 275 16.00 17.13 5.50
N PHE A 276 14.91 17.06 6.26
CA PHE A 276 14.95 16.56 7.63
C PHE A 276 15.46 15.12 7.66
N LEU A 277 14.91 14.22 6.84
CA LEU A 277 15.34 12.83 6.83
C LEU A 277 16.83 12.71 6.46
N ARG A 278 17.28 13.41 5.42
CA ARG A 278 18.70 13.43 5.01
C ARG A 278 19.65 13.79 6.14
N LEU A 279 19.32 14.82 6.94
CA LEU A 279 20.13 15.21 8.10
C LEU A 279 20.24 14.10 9.16
N HIS A 280 19.28 13.18 9.22
CA HIS A 280 19.22 12.14 10.24
C HIS A 280 19.64 10.75 9.76
N THR A 281 19.69 10.50 8.44
CA THR A 281 19.93 9.18 7.85
C THR A 281 21.07 9.10 6.83
N ASP A 282 21.50 10.23 6.25
CA ASP A 282 22.53 10.27 5.20
C ASP A 282 23.89 10.64 5.80
N ASP A 283 24.80 9.67 5.86
CA ASP A 283 26.14 9.84 6.43
C ASP A 283 27.09 10.65 5.55
N HIS A 284 26.75 10.87 4.28
CA HIS A 284 27.43 11.84 3.42
C HIS A 284 26.99 13.27 3.69
N ALA A 285 25.71 13.48 4.03
CA ALA A 285 25.17 14.81 4.34
C ALA A 285 25.53 15.27 5.76
N ASP A 286 25.48 14.36 6.74
CA ASP A 286 25.89 14.62 8.12
C ASP A 286 26.61 13.39 8.73
N PRO A 287 27.95 13.45 8.91
CA PRO A 287 28.71 12.37 9.54
C PRO A 287 28.27 12.03 10.98
N SER A 288 27.58 12.97 11.64
CA SER A 288 27.06 12.86 13.02
C SER A 288 25.65 12.30 13.09
N CYS A 289 25.02 11.97 11.95
CA CYS A 289 23.70 11.35 11.92
C CYS A 289 23.65 10.07 12.77
N ARG A 290 22.54 9.91 13.51
CA ARG A 290 22.35 8.79 14.46
C ARG A 290 21.98 7.49 13.75
N ILE A 291 21.27 7.58 12.62
CA ILE A 291 20.81 6.43 11.84
C ILE A 291 21.71 6.31 10.62
N LYS A 292 22.46 5.21 10.52
CA LYS A 292 23.30 4.93 9.34
C LYS A 292 22.66 3.81 8.56
N ILE A 293 22.09 4.13 7.41
CA ILE A 293 21.50 3.12 6.52
C ILE A 293 22.67 2.38 5.85
N LYS A 294 23.02 1.22 6.40
CA LYS A 294 24.05 0.36 5.85
C LYS A 294 23.42 -0.79 5.11
N HIS A 295 23.91 -1.01 3.90
CA HIS A 295 23.40 -2.02 2.98
C HIS A 295 24.49 -3.08 2.83
N GLY A 296 24.15 -4.34 3.11
CA GLY A 296 25.06 -5.46 3.07
C GLY A 296 24.38 -6.67 2.44
N THR A 297 24.77 -7.03 1.21
CA THR A 297 24.06 -8.03 0.39
C THR A 297 24.78 -8.31 -0.92
N THR A 298 24.61 -9.51 -1.48
CA THR A 298 24.82 -9.76 -2.91
C THR A 298 23.62 -10.50 -3.48
N THR A 299 23.01 -9.87 -4.49
CA THR A 299 21.98 -10.50 -5.34
C THR A 299 22.43 -10.44 -6.78
N LEU A 300 22.11 -11.44 -7.58
CA LEU A 300 22.32 -11.41 -9.02
C LEU A 300 21.19 -12.12 -9.75
N ALA A 301 20.97 -11.70 -10.99
CA ALA A 301 20.11 -12.39 -11.93
C ALA A 301 20.67 -12.29 -13.34
N PHE A 302 20.55 -13.36 -14.13
CA PHE A 302 20.91 -13.34 -15.54
C PHE A 302 20.00 -14.25 -16.37
N ARG A 303 19.72 -13.82 -17.61
CA ARG A 303 18.88 -14.57 -18.54
C ARG A 303 19.74 -15.36 -19.52
N PHE A 304 19.27 -16.54 -19.89
CA PHE A 304 19.89 -17.41 -20.87
C PHE A 304 18.80 -18.15 -21.66
N GLN A 305 19.16 -18.98 -22.64
CA GLN A 305 18.18 -19.72 -23.45
C GLN A 305 17.19 -20.55 -22.61
N GLY A 306 17.64 -21.03 -21.45
CA GLY A 306 16.84 -21.83 -20.53
C GLY A 306 16.05 -21.00 -19.50
N GLY A 307 15.99 -19.67 -19.59
CA GLY A 307 15.18 -18.81 -18.72
C GLY A 307 15.99 -17.78 -17.93
N VAL A 308 15.68 -17.62 -16.64
CA VAL A 308 16.41 -16.69 -15.76
C VAL A 308 16.91 -17.43 -14.53
N ILE A 309 18.19 -17.28 -14.20
CA ILE A 309 18.75 -17.68 -12.90
C ILE A 309 18.72 -16.47 -11.98
N VAL A 310 18.21 -16.66 -10.77
CA VAL A 310 18.28 -15.69 -9.67
C VAL A 310 19.03 -16.35 -8.52
N ALA A 311 20.11 -15.71 -8.07
CA ALA A 311 20.94 -16.21 -6.97
C ALA A 311 21.19 -15.09 -5.96
N VAL A 312 21.05 -15.39 -4.68
CA VAL A 312 21.25 -14.42 -3.59
C VAL A 312 21.96 -15.06 -2.41
N ASP A 313 22.71 -14.27 -1.66
CA ASP A 313 23.18 -14.66 -0.33
C ASP A 313 22.06 -14.51 0.73
N SER A 314 22.32 -14.91 1.99
CA SER A 314 21.31 -14.90 3.05
C SER A 314 21.70 -14.09 4.30
N ARG A 315 22.85 -13.42 4.30
CA ARG A 315 23.34 -12.63 5.45
C ARG A 315 22.64 -11.28 5.55
N ALA A 316 22.13 -10.92 6.72
CA ALA A 316 21.68 -9.57 7.03
C ALA A 316 22.46 -9.01 8.21
N THR A 317 22.93 -7.77 8.07
CA THR A 317 23.77 -7.11 9.09
C THR A 317 23.12 -5.85 9.62
N ALA A 318 23.37 -5.56 10.90
CA ALA A 318 23.06 -4.30 11.56
C ALA A 318 24.39 -3.60 11.87
N GLY A 319 24.96 -2.95 10.85
CA GLY A 319 26.34 -2.49 10.90
C GLY A 319 27.33 -3.65 10.77
N SER A 320 28.29 -3.74 11.69
CA SER A 320 29.26 -4.85 11.73
C SER A 320 28.70 -6.11 12.40
N TYR A 321 27.56 -6.03 13.06
CA TYR A 321 26.90 -7.17 13.68
C TYR A 321 26.08 -7.94 12.64
N ILE A 322 26.27 -9.26 12.57
CA ILE A 322 25.43 -10.13 11.74
C ILE A 322 24.13 -10.39 12.51
N ALA A 323 23.04 -9.78 12.06
CA ALA A 323 21.72 -9.92 12.67
C ALA A 323 21.07 -11.26 12.34
N SER A 324 21.23 -11.74 11.11
CA SER A 324 20.73 -13.04 10.68
C SER A 324 21.58 -13.64 9.55
N GLY A 325 21.69 -14.96 9.53
CA GLY A 325 22.33 -15.72 8.46
C GLY A 325 21.36 -16.41 7.51
N THR A 326 20.04 -16.22 7.67
CA THR A 326 19.00 -17.03 7.01
C THR A 326 17.93 -16.20 6.32
N VAL A 327 18.20 -14.93 6.02
CA VAL A 327 17.24 -14.05 5.36
C VAL A 327 16.98 -14.53 3.93
N ARG A 328 15.70 -14.62 3.56
CA ARG A 328 15.26 -14.92 2.20
C ARG A 328 15.25 -13.63 1.39
N LYS A 329 16.30 -13.41 0.58
CA LYS A 329 16.44 -12.20 -0.25
C LYS A 329 15.85 -12.32 -1.65
N VAL A 330 15.18 -13.43 -1.96
CA VAL A 330 14.29 -13.54 -3.11
C VAL A 330 12.88 -13.43 -2.57
N ILE A 331 12.11 -12.49 -3.11
CA ILE A 331 10.70 -12.30 -2.77
C ILE A 331 9.87 -12.94 -3.89
N GLU A 332 9.04 -13.89 -3.49
CA GLU A 332 8.13 -14.62 -4.37
C GLU A 332 6.88 -13.74 -4.62
N ILE A 333 7.01 -12.77 -5.53
CA ILE A 333 5.94 -11.79 -5.84
C ILE A 333 4.64 -12.50 -6.23
N ASN A 334 4.75 -13.53 -7.07
CA ASN A 334 3.69 -14.49 -7.43
C ASN A 334 4.34 -15.76 -8.03
N PRO A 335 3.59 -16.80 -8.43
CA PRO A 335 4.18 -18.04 -8.97
C PRO A 335 5.02 -17.91 -10.26
N TYR A 336 5.07 -16.74 -10.91
CA TYR A 336 5.77 -16.51 -12.18
C TYR A 336 6.68 -15.26 -12.20
N LEU A 337 6.69 -14.45 -11.14
CA LEU A 337 7.56 -13.29 -10.94
C LEU A 337 8.36 -13.45 -9.66
N LEU A 338 9.65 -13.18 -9.74
CA LEU A 338 10.55 -13.04 -8.60
C LEU A 338 11.06 -11.61 -8.50
N GLY A 339 11.23 -11.14 -7.28
CA GLY A 339 11.95 -9.91 -6.96
C GLY A 339 13.13 -10.18 -6.04
N THR A 340 14.09 -9.25 -5.98
CA THR A 340 15.31 -9.42 -5.17
C THR A 340 15.49 -8.29 -4.17
N MET A 341 15.83 -8.65 -2.94
CA MET A 341 16.05 -7.70 -1.86
C MET A 341 17.52 -7.26 -1.80
N ALA A 342 17.83 -6.07 -2.32
CA ALA A 342 19.06 -5.34 -2.02
C ALA A 342 18.76 -3.89 -1.65
N GLY A 343 19.38 -3.42 -0.56
CA GLY A 343 19.01 -2.16 0.12
C GLY A 343 18.43 -2.43 1.51
N THR A 344 17.51 -1.58 1.94
CA THR A 344 16.70 -1.75 3.15
C THR A 344 15.76 -2.93 2.98
N ALA A 345 15.87 -3.93 3.86
CA ALA A 345 15.07 -5.16 3.79
C ALA A 345 13.56 -4.88 3.83
N ALA A 346 13.14 -3.95 4.70
CA ALA A 346 11.74 -3.56 4.84
C ALA A 346 11.16 -2.94 3.56
N ASP A 347 11.91 -2.04 2.91
CA ASP A 347 11.46 -1.36 1.70
C ASP A 347 11.24 -2.34 0.55
N CYS A 348 12.20 -3.24 0.29
CA CYS A 348 12.04 -4.26 -0.74
C CYS A 348 10.87 -5.20 -0.41
N GLN A 349 10.81 -5.72 0.83
CA GLN A 349 9.78 -6.67 1.22
C GLN A 349 8.38 -6.07 1.08
N TYR A 350 8.19 -4.84 1.56
CA TYR A 350 6.92 -4.17 1.54
C TYR A 350 6.48 -3.85 0.09
N TRP A 351 7.34 -3.20 -0.69
CA TRP A 351 6.95 -2.73 -2.02
C TRP A 351 6.84 -3.85 -3.05
N GLU A 352 7.61 -4.93 -2.94
CA GLU A 352 7.47 -6.09 -3.82
C GLU A 352 6.25 -6.94 -3.45
N THR A 353 5.89 -7.05 -2.16
CA THR A 353 4.62 -7.66 -1.73
C THR A 353 3.43 -6.85 -2.27
N TYR A 354 3.50 -5.52 -2.15
CA TYR A 354 2.49 -4.63 -2.73
C TYR A 354 2.40 -4.76 -4.25
N LEU A 355 3.53 -4.89 -4.95
CA LEU A 355 3.56 -5.18 -6.39
C LEU A 355 2.84 -6.49 -6.70
N GLY A 356 2.98 -7.54 -5.88
CA GLY A 356 2.25 -8.80 -6.02
C GLY A 356 0.73 -8.63 -5.99
N ILE A 357 0.22 -7.81 -5.07
CA ILE A 357 -1.20 -7.44 -4.99
C ILE A 357 -1.64 -6.76 -6.29
N GLN A 358 -0.86 -5.81 -6.80
CA GLN A 358 -1.20 -5.05 -8.01
C GLN A 358 -1.14 -5.93 -9.27
N CYS A 359 -0.19 -6.85 -9.35
CA CYS A 359 -0.11 -7.87 -10.38
C CYS A 359 -1.35 -8.77 -10.36
N ARG A 360 -1.82 -9.17 -9.17
CA ARG A 360 -3.03 -9.98 -9.00
C ARG A 360 -4.29 -9.23 -9.42
N LEU A 361 -4.42 -7.96 -9.03
CA LEU A 361 -5.53 -7.10 -9.46
C LEU A 361 -5.54 -6.91 -10.99
N HIS A 362 -4.37 -6.74 -11.61
CA HIS A 362 -4.25 -6.69 -13.06
C HIS A 362 -4.74 -7.99 -13.72
N GLU A 363 -4.32 -9.15 -13.19
CA GLU A 363 -4.73 -10.45 -13.72
C GLU A 363 -6.24 -10.67 -13.62
N LEU A 364 -6.85 -10.32 -12.48
CA LEU A 364 -8.29 -10.44 -12.28
C LEU A 364 -9.08 -9.52 -13.21
N ARG A 365 -8.62 -8.28 -13.42
CA ARG A 365 -9.29 -7.30 -14.29
C ARG A 365 -9.21 -7.67 -15.77
N ASN A 366 -8.03 -8.11 -16.22
CA ASN A 366 -7.76 -8.31 -17.65
C ASN A 366 -7.88 -9.78 -18.08
N ARG A 367 -8.07 -10.72 -17.13
CA ARG A 367 -8.04 -12.17 -17.35
C ARG A 367 -6.75 -12.65 -18.03
N GLU A 368 -5.67 -11.91 -17.82
CA GLU A 368 -4.37 -12.14 -18.42
C GLU A 368 -3.27 -11.79 -17.41
N ARG A 369 -2.23 -12.63 -17.34
CA ARG A 369 -1.05 -12.35 -16.50
C ARG A 369 -0.38 -11.05 -16.96
N ILE A 370 0.01 -10.23 -15.99
CA ILE A 370 0.81 -9.03 -16.25
C ILE A 370 2.17 -9.39 -16.85
N SER A 371 2.66 -8.58 -17.80
CA SER A 371 4.02 -8.73 -18.34
C SER A 371 5.08 -8.29 -17.33
N VAL A 372 6.30 -8.82 -17.44
CA VAL A 372 7.42 -8.41 -16.57
C VAL A 372 7.74 -6.93 -16.77
N ALA A 373 7.59 -6.46 -18.01
CA ALA A 373 7.75 -5.06 -18.36
C ALA A 373 6.72 -4.16 -17.66
N ALA A 374 5.45 -4.56 -17.60
CA ALA A 374 4.41 -3.77 -16.94
C ALA A 374 4.57 -3.79 -15.40
N ALA A 375 4.86 -4.96 -14.81
CA ALA A 375 5.10 -5.09 -13.36
C ALA A 375 6.27 -4.20 -12.91
N SER A 376 7.41 -4.27 -13.60
CA SER A 376 8.56 -3.40 -13.31
C SER A 376 8.27 -1.92 -13.51
N LYS A 377 7.45 -1.55 -14.50
CA LYS A 377 7.07 -0.15 -14.72
C LYS A 377 6.17 0.37 -13.61
N TYR A 378 5.23 -0.44 -13.13
CA TYR A 378 4.40 -0.12 -11.98
C TYR A 378 5.25 0.19 -10.75
N LEU A 379 6.18 -0.72 -10.41
CA LEU A 379 7.09 -0.52 -9.27
C LEU A 379 7.95 0.74 -9.45
N SER A 380 8.51 0.97 -10.63
CA SER A 380 9.34 2.17 -10.86
C SER A 380 8.56 3.48 -10.67
N ASN A 381 7.30 3.53 -11.11
CA ASN A 381 6.47 4.73 -10.92
C ASN A 381 6.09 4.92 -9.44
N LEU A 382 5.84 3.81 -8.74
CA LEU A 382 5.53 3.80 -7.32
C LEU A 382 6.68 4.36 -6.49
N VAL A 383 7.88 3.81 -6.66
CA VAL A 383 9.06 4.23 -5.87
C VAL A 383 9.52 5.64 -6.25
N TYR A 384 9.33 6.05 -7.51
CA TYR A 384 9.61 7.42 -7.94
C TYR A 384 8.76 8.46 -7.21
N SER A 385 7.51 8.12 -6.83
CA SER A 385 6.67 9.03 -6.04
C SER A 385 7.22 9.32 -4.64
N TYR A 386 8.15 8.49 -4.16
CA TYR A 386 8.86 8.62 -2.90
C TYR A 386 10.31 9.07 -3.06
N LYS A 387 10.68 9.53 -4.25
CA LYS A 387 12.05 9.96 -4.52
C LYS A 387 12.49 11.05 -3.54
N GLY A 388 13.64 10.84 -2.92
CA GLY A 388 14.18 11.75 -1.90
C GLY A 388 13.70 11.49 -0.48
N MET A 389 12.64 10.69 -0.28
CA MET A 389 12.10 10.36 1.05
C MET A 389 12.83 9.18 1.73
N GLY A 390 14.07 8.90 1.32
CA GLY A 390 14.97 7.91 1.94
C GLY A 390 14.59 6.45 1.78
N LEU A 391 13.81 6.09 0.76
CA LEU A 391 13.70 4.68 0.36
C LEU A 391 15.08 4.16 -0.05
N GLY A 392 15.44 2.97 0.45
CA GLY A 392 16.66 2.28 0.09
C GLY A 392 16.34 0.97 -0.60
N MET A 393 16.19 0.96 -1.92
CA MET A 393 15.96 -0.29 -2.65
C MET A 393 16.67 -0.31 -4.01
N GLY A 394 17.18 -1.49 -4.36
CA GLY A 394 17.64 -1.86 -5.70
C GLY A 394 17.23 -3.31 -5.94
N THR A 395 16.18 -3.52 -6.73
CA THR A 395 15.57 -4.83 -6.95
C THR A 395 15.60 -5.23 -8.42
N MET A 396 15.68 -6.52 -8.68
CA MET A 396 15.55 -7.11 -10.01
C MET A 396 14.21 -7.83 -10.10
N ILE A 397 13.33 -7.35 -10.98
CA ILE A 397 12.07 -8.02 -11.31
C ILE A 397 12.35 -9.01 -12.45
N CYS A 398 12.24 -10.29 -12.12
CA CYS A 398 12.56 -11.42 -12.99
C CYS A 398 11.30 -12.20 -13.31
N GLY A 399 11.12 -12.59 -14.58
CA GLY A 399 9.95 -13.33 -14.99
C GLY A 399 10.07 -13.86 -16.42
N TRP A 400 9.08 -14.67 -16.81
CA TRP A 400 8.88 -15.09 -18.19
C TRP A 400 7.50 -14.60 -18.66
N ASP A 401 7.45 -13.86 -19.76
CA ASP A 401 6.21 -13.40 -20.36
C ASP A 401 6.13 -13.77 -21.86
N LYS A 402 5.12 -13.25 -22.57
CA LYS A 402 4.92 -13.49 -24.01
C LYS A 402 6.12 -13.11 -24.89
N THR A 403 7.07 -12.33 -24.35
CA THR A 403 8.31 -11.91 -25.03
C THR A 403 9.55 -12.69 -24.58
N GLY A 404 9.36 -13.78 -23.83
CA GLY A 404 10.42 -14.63 -23.31
C GLY A 404 10.90 -14.25 -21.90
N PRO A 405 12.08 -14.74 -21.48
CA PRO A 405 12.66 -14.40 -20.18
C PRO A 405 13.12 -12.94 -20.14
N GLN A 406 12.72 -12.23 -19.09
CA GLN A 406 13.03 -10.80 -18.91
C GLN A 406 13.56 -10.51 -17.51
N ILE A 407 14.46 -9.53 -17.43
CA ILE A 407 14.98 -8.97 -16.18
C ILE A 407 14.92 -7.45 -16.26
N PHE A 408 14.33 -6.84 -15.24
CA PHE A 408 14.35 -5.39 -15.06
C PHE A 408 14.94 -5.03 -13.71
N TYR A 409 15.99 -4.20 -13.72
CA TYR A 409 16.47 -3.53 -12.52
C TYR A 409 15.60 -2.31 -12.23
N VAL A 410 15.19 -2.14 -10.97
CA VAL A 410 14.44 -0.99 -10.45
C VAL A 410 15.07 -0.50 -9.15
N ASP A 411 15.30 0.79 -9.00
CA ASP A 411 15.82 1.39 -7.77
C ASP A 411 14.92 2.47 -7.16
N ALA A 412 15.28 2.90 -5.94
CA ALA A 412 14.56 3.92 -5.18
C ALA A 412 14.50 5.29 -5.86
N ASP A 413 15.40 5.57 -6.82
CA ASP A 413 15.36 6.81 -7.60
C ASP A 413 14.36 6.77 -8.76
N GLY A 414 13.69 5.63 -8.95
CA GLY A 414 12.77 5.34 -10.04
C GLY A 414 13.48 4.90 -11.33
N THR A 415 14.78 4.63 -11.28
CA THR A 415 15.51 4.08 -12.43
C THR A 415 14.89 2.74 -12.79
N ARG A 416 14.75 2.49 -14.09
CA ARG A 416 14.25 1.21 -14.60
C ARG A 416 15.03 0.80 -15.84
N LEU A 417 15.80 -0.28 -15.73
CA LEU A 417 16.67 -0.77 -16.80
C LEU A 417 16.32 -2.20 -17.18
N LYS A 418 16.13 -2.45 -18.47
CA LYS A 418 16.07 -3.80 -19.02
C LYS A 418 17.50 -4.27 -19.27
N GLY A 419 17.83 -5.50 -18.89
CA GLY A 419 19.18 -6.04 -19.09
C GLY A 419 19.21 -7.55 -19.21
N ASN A 420 20.39 -8.06 -19.58
CA ASN A 420 20.64 -9.50 -19.70
C ASN A 420 21.18 -10.12 -18.41
N LEU A 421 21.94 -9.33 -17.65
CA LEU A 421 22.43 -9.69 -16.34
C LEU A 421 22.49 -8.44 -15.46
N PHE A 422 22.31 -8.64 -14.17
CA PHE A 422 22.51 -7.64 -13.14
C PHE A 422 23.06 -8.31 -11.89
N SER A 423 23.85 -7.55 -11.14
CA SER A 423 24.32 -7.89 -9.80
C SER A 423 24.22 -6.62 -8.94
N VAL A 424 23.57 -6.73 -7.79
CA VAL A 424 23.18 -5.60 -6.93
C VAL A 424 23.54 -5.90 -5.48
N GLY A 425 24.11 -4.91 -4.80
CA GLY A 425 24.54 -4.98 -3.40
C GLY A 425 26.04 -4.76 -3.20
N SER A 426 26.50 -4.87 -1.96
CA SER A 426 27.89 -4.62 -1.55
C SER A 426 28.90 -5.56 -2.21
N GLY A 427 28.55 -6.83 -2.42
CA GLY A 427 29.43 -7.80 -3.08
C GLY A 427 29.21 -7.91 -4.60
N SER A 428 28.44 -6.99 -5.19
CA SER A 428 28.05 -7.05 -6.60
C SER A 428 29.23 -7.10 -7.57
N THR A 429 30.28 -6.33 -7.31
CA THR A 429 31.50 -6.26 -8.14
C THR A 429 32.28 -7.58 -8.16
N PHE A 430 32.30 -8.31 -7.04
CA PHE A 430 32.91 -9.64 -6.98
C PHE A 430 32.12 -10.66 -7.79
N ALA A 431 30.78 -10.58 -7.72
CA ALA A 431 29.91 -11.45 -8.50
C ALA A 431 30.02 -11.17 -10.02
N TYR A 432 30.08 -9.90 -10.44
CA TYR A 432 30.28 -9.54 -11.85
C TYR A 432 31.56 -10.17 -12.42
N GLY A 433 32.66 -10.17 -11.68
CA GLY A 433 33.93 -10.75 -12.14
C GLY A 433 33.84 -12.25 -12.49
N VAL A 434 32.97 -13.00 -11.84
CA VAL A 434 32.72 -14.42 -12.15
C VAL A 434 31.65 -14.56 -13.24
N LEU A 435 30.56 -13.80 -13.15
CA LEU A 435 29.47 -13.81 -14.13
C LEU A 435 29.99 -13.50 -15.54
N ASP A 436 30.74 -12.41 -15.70
CA ASP A 436 31.19 -11.94 -17.01
C ASP A 436 32.17 -12.92 -17.69
N GLN A 437 32.89 -13.73 -16.90
CA GLN A 437 33.79 -14.75 -17.44
C GLN A 437 33.04 -16.02 -17.89
N GLY A 438 31.98 -16.40 -17.18
CA GLY A 438 31.27 -17.66 -17.42
C GLY A 438 29.99 -17.53 -18.25
N TYR A 439 29.44 -16.33 -18.39
CA TYR A 439 28.14 -16.11 -19.01
C TYR A 439 28.17 -16.36 -20.52
N ARG A 440 27.24 -17.20 -20.98
CA ARG A 440 26.91 -17.41 -22.40
C ARG A 440 25.40 -17.55 -22.54
N TRP A 441 24.85 -17.18 -23.70
CA TRP A 441 23.41 -17.33 -23.93
C TRP A 441 22.98 -18.80 -24.00
N ASP A 442 23.86 -19.66 -24.53
CA ASP A 442 23.64 -21.07 -24.84
C ASP A 442 23.99 -22.03 -23.69
N LEU A 443 24.07 -21.53 -22.45
CA LEU A 443 24.29 -22.36 -21.27
C LEU A 443 23.20 -23.44 -21.14
N THR A 444 23.60 -24.62 -20.67
CA THR A 444 22.66 -25.62 -20.13
C THR A 444 22.12 -25.17 -18.77
N ASP A 445 21.02 -25.76 -18.32
CA ASP A 445 20.43 -25.46 -17.01
C ASP A 445 21.43 -25.67 -15.87
N ASP A 446 22.21 -26.76 -15.91
CA ASP A 446 23.21 -27.09 -14.88
C ASP A 446 24.39 -26.11 -14.88
N GLU A 447 24.90 -25.73 -16.06
CA GLU A 447 25.97 -24.73 -16.17
C GLU A 447 25.51 -23.36 -15.66
N ALA A 448 24.28 -22.96 -15.97
CA ALA A 448 23.72 -21.68 -15.51
C ALA A 448 23.52 -21.69 -13.98
N GLN A 449 22.96 -22.76 -13.42
CA GLN A 449 22.82 -22.92 -11.96
C GLN A 449 24.18 -22.87 -11.26
N GLU A 450 25.19 -23.54 -11.82
CA GLU A 450 26.55 -23.54 -11.31
C GLU A 450 27.19 -22.14 -11.35
N LEU A 451 27.03 -21.43 -12.46
CA LEU A 451 27.53 -20.06 -12.61
C LEU A 451 26.88 -19.11 -11.58
N GLY A 452 25.58 -19.24 -11.36
CA GLY A 452 24.85 -18.46 -10.34
C GLY A 452 25.38 -18.71 -8.94
N ARG A 453 25.52 -19.99 -8.54
CA ARG A 453 26.07 -20.37 -7.23
C ARG A 453 27.51 -19.89 -7.04
N ARG A 454 28.39 -20.12 -8.03
CA ARG A 454 29.80 -19.75 -7.94
C ARG A 454 29.99 -18.24 -7.83
N SER A 455 29.15 -17.46 -8.51
CA SER A 455 29.19 -15.99 -8.45
C SER A 455 28.81 -15.45 -7.07
N ILE A 456 27.75 -15.97 -6.44
CA ILE A 456 27.39 -15.59 -5.06
C ILE A 456 28.44 -16.08 -4.06
N TYR A 457 29.00 -17.27 -4.24
CA TYR A 457 30.10 -17.75 -3.40
C TYR A 457 31.31 -16.79 -3.44
N ALA A 458 31.72 -16.36 -4.64
CA ALA A 458 32.87 -15.47 -4.78
C ALA A 458 32.66 -14.15 -4.04
N ALA A 459 31.45 -13.59 -4.12
CA ALA A 459 31.05 -12.43 -3.34
C ALA A 459 31.04 -12.74 -1.83
N GLY A 460 30.40 -13.82 -1.38
CA GLY A 460 30.33 -14.20 0.03
C GLY A 460 31.68 -14.54 0.67
N HIS A 461 32.68 -14.92 -0.12
CA HIS A 461 34.04 -15.15 0.36
C HIS A 461 34.85 -13.85 0.52
N ARG A 462 34.53 -12.79 -0.26
CA ARG A 462 35.32 -11.54 -0.31
C ARG A 462 34.64 -10.37 0.39
N ASP A 463 33.33 -10.24 0.28
CA ASP A 463 32.54 -9.19 0.90
C ASP A 463 32.13 -9.60 2.32
N ALA A 464 32.53 -8.80 3.32
CA ALA A 464 32.23 -9.08 4.72
C ALA A 464 30.71 -9.12 5.03
N TYR A 465 29.92 -8.40 4.24
CA TYR A 465 28.48 -8.28 4.44
C TYR A 465 27.65 -9.31 3.67
N SER A 466 28.29 -10.14 2.84
CA SER A 466 27.64 -11.21 2.08
C SER A 466 28.04 -12.58 2.62
N GLY A 467 27.13 -13.56 2.62
CA GLY A 467 27.48 -14.95 2.91
C GLY A 467 26.39 -15.78 3.56
N ASN A 468 26.83 -16.71 4.43
CA ASN A 468 26.03 -17.77 5.05
C ASN A 468 25.52 -18.82 4.07
N THR A 469 24.41 -18.58 3.38
CA THR A 469 23.85 -19.54 2.42
C THR A 469 23.52 -18.87 1.10
N ILE A 470 23.45 -19.67 0.04
CA ILE A 470 23.10 -19.27 -1.32
C ILE A 470 21.73 -19.85 -1.63
N ASN A 471 20.75 -18.99 -1.88
CA ASN A 471 19.46 -19.40 -2.41
C ASN A 471 19.47 -19.27 -3.93
N LEU A 472 19.11 -20.35 -4.62
CA LEU A 472 19.09 -20.40 -6.07
C LEU A 472 17.69 -20.70 -6.60
N TYR A 473 17.24 -19.86 -7.54
CA TYR A 473 15.95 -20.01 -8.21
C TYR A 473 16.16 -20.02 -9.73
N HIS A 474 15.26 -20.74 -10.41
CA HIS A 474 15.21 -20.83 -11.86
C HIS A 474 13.83 -20.45 -12.35
N VAL A 475 13.72 -19.34 -13.09
CA VAL A 475 12.49 -18.91 -13.76
C VAL A 475 12.42 -19.55 -15.15
N LYS A 476 11.37 -20.33 -15.38
CA LYS A 476 10.99 -20.96 -16.65
C LYS A 476 9.66 -20.36 -17.14
N GLU A 477 9.20 -20.80 -18.32
CA GLU A 477 7.93 -20.35 -18.90
C GLU A 477 6.70 -20.73 -18.05
N ASP A 478 6.75 -21.86 -17.36
CA ASP A 478 5.69 -22.35 -16.48
C ASP A 478 5.66 -21.65 -15.10
N GLY A 479 6.73 -20.95 -14.74
CA GLY A 479 6.90 -20.29 -13.45
C GLY A 479 8.33 -20.47 -12.91
N TRP A 480 8.55 -20.06 -11.67
CA TRP A 480 9.85 -20.25 -11.02
C TRP A 480 9.91 -21.54 -10.20
N LYS A 481 11.13 -22.08 -10.05
CA LYS A 481 11.43 -23.24 -9.23
C LYS A 481 12.57 -22.89 -8.27
N PHE A 482 12.37 -23.21 -7.00
CA PHE A 482 13.46 -23.17 -6.03
C PHE A 482 14.36 -24.38 -6.25
N ILE A 483 15.64 -24.13 -6.52
CA ILE A 483 16.61 -25.17 -6.84
C ILE A 483 17.31 -25.69 -5.58
N GLY A 484 17.63 -24.80 -4.64
CA GLY A 484 18.23 -25.22 -3.38
C GLY A 484 18.81 -24.09 -2.54
N ASN A 485 19.12 -24.42 -1.29
CA ASN A 485 19.84 -23.60 -0.33
C ASN A 485 21.21 -24.25 -0.05
N TYR A 486 22.29 -23.53 -0.32
CA TYR A 486 23.65 -24.07 -0.26
C TYR A 486 24.48 -23.30 0.76
N ASP A 487 25.05 -23.98 1.75
CA ASP A 487 25.91 -23.36 2.75
C ASP A 487 27.25 -22.96 2.12
N VAL A 488 27.63 -21.69 2.24
CA VAL A 488 28.84 -21.12 1.60
C VAL A 488 30.11 -21.80 2.13
N SER A 489 30.16 -22.16 3.41
CA SER A 489 31.31 -22.87 4.00
C SER A 489 31.40 -24.30 3.48
N LYS A 490 30.28 -25.02 3.36
CA LYS A 490 30.28 -26.34 2.70
C LYS A 490 30.68 -26.24 1.23
N MET A 491 30.19 -25.24 0.51
CA MET A 491 30.59 -25.00 -0.89
C MET A 491 32.09 -24.71 -1.01
N HIS A 492 32.71 -24.08 0.00
CA HIS A 492 34.13 -23.81 0.03
C HIS A 492 34.97 -25.09 0.09
N TYR A 493 34.64 -26.01 0.99
CA TYR A 493 35.43 -27.23 1.26
C TYR A 493 34.98 -28.44 0.42
N ASP A 494 33.68 -28.67 0.32
CA ASP A 494 33.10 -29.90 -0.22
C ASP A 494 32.53 -29.71 -1.63
N GLY A 495 32.21 -28.47 -2.03
CA GLY A 495 31.57 -28.18 -3.31
C GLY A 495 30.09 -28.59 -3.37
N PRO A 496 29.40 -28.34 -4.51
CA PRO A 496 27.95 -28.57 -4.61
C PRO A 496 27.52 -30.03 -4.47
N ASN A 497 28.39 -30.97 -4.85
CA ASN A 497 28.10 -32.41 -4.88
C ASN A 497 28.95 -33.22 -3.88
N GLY A 498 29.66 -32.56 -2.96
CA GLY A 498 30.57 -33.22 -2.02
C GLY A 498 31.94 -33.61 -2.59
N ASN A 499 32.24 -33.19 -3.82
CA ASN A 499 33.55 -33.25 -4.46
C ASN A 499 33.88 -31.86 -5.08
N ASP A 500 35.17 -31.50 -5.12
CA ASP A 500 35.70 -30.28 -5.77
C ASP A 500 35.19 -28.94 -5.19
N GLY A 501 35.55 -28.68 -3.93
CA GLY A 501 35.28 -27.41 -3.24
C GLY A 501 35.76 -26.16 -3.99
N TYR A 502 35.07 -25.03 -3.78
CA TYR A 502 35.40 -23.78 -4.45
C TYR A 502 36.64 -23.06 -3.86
N GLY A 503 37.16 -23.54 -2.73
CA GLY A 503 38.33 -22.99 -2.05
C GLY A 503 39.54 -22.88 -2.98
N TYR A 504 40.27 -21.76 -2.89
CA TYR A 504 41.45 -21.55 -3.74
C TYR A 504 42.49 -22.65 -3.53
N GLU A 505 42.82 -22.94 -2.27
CA GLU A 505 43.83 -23.93 -1.88
C GLU A 505 43.52 -25.32 -2.45
N LEU A 506 42.24 -25.74 -2.45
CA LEU A 506 41.79 -26.99 -3.06
C LEU A 506 41.93 -26.97 -4.59
N ARG A 507 41.54 -25.87 -5.25
CA ARG A 507 41.61 -25.76 -6.73
C ARG A 507 43.05 -25.67 -7.27
N VAL A 508 43.97 -25.17 -6.46
CA VAL A 508 45.38 -25.00 -6.82
C VAL A 508 46.30 -25.96 -6.08
N GLU A 509 45.77 -26.96 -5.38
CA GLU A 509 46.59 -27.92 -4.64
C GLU A 509 47.56 -28.61 -5.61
N GLY A 510 48.87 -28.55 -5.30
CA GLY A 510 49.93 -29.05 -6.18
C GLY A 510 50.19 -28.22 -7.45
N ARG A 511 49.59 -27.04 -7.60
CA ARG A 511 49.76 -26.14 -8.75
C ARG A 511 50.41 -24.82 -8.32
N SER A 512 51.25 -24.28 -9.18
CA SER A 512 51.90 -22.97 -8.99
C SER A 512 51.77 -22.13 -10.26
N SER A 513 52.17 -20.86 -10.21
CA SER A 513 52.25 -20.02 -11.41
C SER A 513 53.14 -20.61 -12.51
N ALA A 514 54.03 -21.56 -12.19
CA ALA A 514 54.88 -22.27 -13.15
C ALA A 514 54.20 -23.51 -13.78
N ASN A 515 53.15 -24.05 -13.16
CA ASN A 515 52.37 -25.19 -13.65
C ASN A 515 50.87 -24.86 -13.52
N PRO A 516 50.34 -23.94 -14.35
CA PRO A 516 48.94 -23.58 -14.32
C PRO A 516 48.06 -24.76 -14.74
N PRO A 517 46.77 -24.76 -14.36
CA PRO A 517 45.81 -25.73 -14.89
C PRO A 517 45.79 -25.67 -16.44
N ALA A 518 45.55 -26.82 -17.06
CA ALA A 518 45.39 -26.90 -18.51
C ALA A 518 44.32 -25.90 -18.98
N ALA A 519 44.61 -25.16 -20.06
CA ALA A 519 43.65 -24.25 -20.65
C ALA A 519 42.34 -24.99 -20.92
N ALA A 520 41.20 -24.35 -20.62
CA ALA A 520 39.90 -24.90 -20.96
C ALA A 520 39.88 -25.22 -22.48
N PRO A 521 39.30 -26.36 -22.91
CA PRO A 521 39.28 -26.72 -24.32
C PRO A 521 38.67 -25.58 -25.13
N GLU A 522 39.34 -25.20 -26.22
CA GLU A 522 38.84 -24.18 -27.14
C GLU A 522 37.42 -24.57 -27.58
N VAL A 523 36.44 -23.76 -27.18
CA VAL A 523 35.09 -23.84 -27.74
C VAL A 523 35.24 -23.45 -29.20
N ALA A 524 35.18 -24.43 -30.10
CA ALA A 524 35.27 -24.21 -31.52
C ALA A 524 34.16 -23.25 -31.95
N VAL A 525 34.52 -22.00 -32.21
CA VAL A 525 33.66 -21.04 -32.89
C VAL A 525 33.48 -21.56 -34.31
N GLN A 526 32.38 -22.27 -34.57
CA GLN A 526 31.97 -22.55 -35.94
C GLN A 526 31.47 -21.24 -36.57
N ALA A 527 32.15 -20.87 -37.65
CA ALA A 527 32.04 -19.61 -38.39
C ALA A 527 30.69 -19.40 -39.07
#